data_AF-A0A6P5DY77-F1
#
_entry.id   AF-A0A6P5DY77-F1
#
_cell.length_a   1.000
_cell.length_b   1.000
_cell.length_c   1.000
_cell.angle_alpha   90.00
_cell.angle_beta   90.00
_cell.angle_gamma   90.00
#
_symmetry.space_group_name_H-M   'P 1'
#
loop_
_entity.id
_entity.type
_entity.pdbx_description
1 polymer ?
#
loop_
_entity_poly.entity_id
_entity_poly.type
_entity_poly.pdbx_seq_one_letter_code
_entity_poly.pdbx_strand_id
1 'polypeptide(L)'
;MKGFAAALLIWTLLSPQRAGGEAWPTHTACRNGNLQVLYQSCADSVDVCLATEKAVLQSSGSSPDPLQDFGFSVDQCARQLKPNINIRFGMVLREDIEQLFLDVALFSKGLSILNFSYPVCEVDLPKFSFCGRRKGEQIYYAGPINNPGFEIPEGDYQVLLELYNQDHATVACANATVLYS
;
A
#
# COMPACT_ATOMS: atom_id res chain seq x y z
N MET A 1 -49.11 -23.03 -5.91
CA MET A 1 -47.97 -22.44 -5.16
C MET A 1 -47.24 -23.52 -4.37
N LYS A 2 -46.38 -24.33 -5.00
CA LYS A 2 -45.51 -25.31 -4.30
C LYS A 2 -44.13 -25.52 -4.99
N GLY A 3 -43.79 -24.72 -6.00
CA GLY A 3 -42.56 -24.90 -6.80
C GLY A 3 -41.41 -23.94 -6.48
N PHE A 4 -41.63 -22.87 -5.71
CA PHE A 4 -40.62 -21.83 -5.52
C PHE A 4 -39.64 -22.09 -4.38
N ALA A 5 -39.90 -23.08 -3.52
CA ALA A 5 -39.03 -23.37 -2.37
C ALA A 5 -37.78 -24.21 -2.75
N ALA A 6 -37.82 -24.98 -3.83
CA ALA A 6 -36.72 -25.87 -4.20
C ALA A 6 -35.58 -25.15 -4.96
N ALA A 7 -35.88 -24.07 -5.68
CA ALA A 7 -34.88 -23.35 -6.48
C ALA A 7 -33.89 -22.53 -5.62
N LEU A 8 -34.31 -22.08 -4.43
CA LEU A 8 -33.46 -21.29 -3.53
C LEU A 8 -32.37 -22.11 -2.84
N LEU A 9 -32.61 -23.40 -2.59
CA LEU A 9 -31.64 -24.30 -1.93
C LEU A 9 -30.55 -24.81 -2.88
N ILE A 10 -30.81 -24.82 -4.19
CA ILE A 10 -29.82 -25.23 -5.20
C ILE A 10 -28.85 -24.06 -5.48
N TRP A 11 -29.30 -22.82 -5.38
CA TRP A 11 -28.44 -21.64 -5.58
C TRP A 11 -27.38 -21.51 -4.48
N THR A 12 -27.68 -21.90 -3.24
CA THR A 12 -26.71 -21.86 -2.13
C THR A 12 -25.59 -22.90 -2.23
N LEU A 13 -25.78 -23.97 -3.01
CA LEU A 13 -24.78 -25.05 -3.16
C LEU A 13 -23.90 -24.90 -4.42
N LEU A 14 -24.24 -23.97 -5.31
CA LEU A 14 -23.50 -23.67 -6.55
C LEU A 14 -22.89 -22.26 -6.55
N SER A 15 -23.06 -21.49 -5.48
CA SER A 15 -22.23 -20.30 -5.27
C SER A 15 -20.79 -20.77 -5.04
N PRO A 16 -19.83 -20.46 -5.92
CA PRO A 16 -18.44 -20.60 -5.54
C PRO A 16 -18.26 -19.72 -4.31
N GLN A 17 -17.98 -20.32 -3.15
CA GLN A 17 -17.32 -19.61 -2.07
C GLN A 17 -16.09 -19.00 -2.72
N ARG A 18 -16.15 -17.70 -3.02
CA ARG A 18 -14.97 -16.92 -3.38
C ARG A 18 -14.05 -17.15 -2.20
N ALA A 19 -12.95 -17.88 -2.42
CA ALA A 19 -11.85 -17.94 -1.49
C ALA A 19 -11.37 -16.50 -1.35
N GLY A 20 -11.94 -15.78 -0.39
CA GLY A 20 -11.52 -14.44 -0.06
C GLY A 20 -10.14 -14.58 0.53
N GLY A 21 -9.12 -14.16 -0.23
CA GLY A 21 -7.88 -13.73 0.40
C GLY A 21 -8.28 -12.66 1.41
N GLU A 22 -8.06 -12.94 2.69
CA GLU A 22 -8.43 -12.04 3.76
C GLU A 22 -7.53 -10.81 3.65
N ALA A 23 -8.12 -9.64 3.34
CA ALA A 23 -7.36 -8.41 3.21
C ALA A 23 -6.67 -8.08 4.56
N TRP A 24 -5.46 -7.54 4.52
CA TRP A 24 -4.73 -7.13 5.72
C TRP A 24 -5.52 -6.13 6.56
N PRO A 25 -5.33 -6.08 7.89
CA PRO A 25 -6.04 -5.10 8.71
C PRO A 25 -5.68 -3.66 8.34
N THR A 26 -6.61 -2.74 8.54
CA THR A 26 -6.34 -1.31 8.45
C THR A 26 -5.70 -0.81 9.73
N HIS A 27 -4.56 -0.14 9.60
CA HIS A 27 -3.78 0.46 10.68
C HIS A 27 -3.92 1.97 10.70
N THR A 28 -3.68 2.57 11.87
CA THR A 28 -3.58 4.04 12.00
C THR A 28 -2.11 4.45 11.99
N ALA A 29 -1.68 5.14 10.93
CA ALA A 29 -0.32 5.68 10.85
C ALA A 29 -0.15 6.87 11.81
N CYS A 30 -1.16 7.74 11.88
CA CYS A 30 -1.22 8.81 12.86
C CYS A 30 -2.64 9.37 13.01
N ARG A 31 -2.92 10.01 14.16
CA ARG A 31 -4.17 10.72 14.43
C ARG A 31 -3.89 11.92 15.33
N ASN A 32 -4.41 13.09 14.98
CA ASN A 32 -4.37 14.28 15.83
C ASN A 32 -5.57 15.20 15.52
N GLY A 33 -6.44 15.42 16.52
CA GLY A 33 -7.67 16.18 16.34
C GLY A 33 -8.53 15.56 15.22
N ASN A 34 -8.83 16.38 14.21
CA ASN A 34 -9.64 15.99 13.06
C ASN A 34 -8.83 15.43 11.88
N LEU A 35 -7.50 15.35 12.00
CA LEU A 35 -6.63 14.73 11.00
C LEU A 35 -6.36 13.28 11.38
N GLN A 36 -6.65 12.36 10.46
CA GLN A 36 -6.38 10.94 10.62
C GLN A 36 -5.78 10.36 9.34
N VAL A 37 -4.71 9.58 9.50
CA VAL A 37 -4.08 8.83 8.41
C VAL A 37 -4.19 7.33 8.71
N LEU A 38 -4.89 6.63 7.85
CA LEU A 38 -5.07 5.18 7.87
C LEU A 38 -4.27 4.54 6.73
N TYR A 39 -3.82 3.29 6.89
CA TYR A 39 -3.27 2.52 5.79
C TYR A 39 -3.62 1.04 5.92
N GLN A 40 -3.64 0.36 4.79
CA GLN A 40 -3.81 -1.09 4.67
C GLN A 40 -2.77 -1.61 3.70
N SER A 41 -2.02 -2.65 4.09
CA SER A 41 -1.12 -3.33 3.14
C SER A 41 -1.93 -3.97 2.03
N CYS A 42 -1.45 -3.90 0.80
CA CYS A 42 -2.12 -4.52 -0.35
C CYS A 42 -2.04 -6.04 -0.24
N ALA A 43 -3.12 -6.77 -0.53
CA ALA A 43 -3.14 -8.23 -0.41
C ALA A 43 -2.32 -8.91 -1.52
N ASP A 44 -2.32 -8.35 -2.73
CA ASP A 44 -1.55 -8.79 -3.88
C ASP A 44 -1.03 -7.57 -4.66
N SER A 45 0.11 -7.71 -5.35
CA SER A 45 0.71 -6.70 -6.23
C SER A 45 -0.11 -6.42 -7.50
N VAL A 46 -1.34 -6.94 -7.58
CA VAL A 46 -2.20 -6.89 -8.76
C VAL A 46 -3.64 -6.45 -8.44
N ASP A 47 -3.97 -6.06 -7.20
CA ASP A 47 -5.33 -5.55 -6.90
C ASP A 47 -5.54 -4.05 -7.18
N VAL A 48 -4.52 -3.37 -7.71
CA VAL A 48 -4.64 -1.99 -8.23
C VAL A 48 -4.92 -1.94 -9.73
N CYS A 49 -4.63 -3.01 -10.47
CA CYS A 49 -4.80 -3.02 -11.91
C CYS A 49 -6.15 -3.62 -12.32
N LEU A 50 -7.02 -2.74 -12.83
CA LEU A 50 -8.17 -3.01 -13.72
C LEU A 50 -9.55 -3.20 -13.06
N ALA A 51 -10.15 -2.07 -12.72
CA ALA A 51 -11.60 -1.86 -12.90
C ALA A 51 -11.98 -1.67 -14.39
N THR A 52 -11.24 -2.25 -15.33
CA THR A 52 -11.54 -2.22 -16.76
C THR A 52 -11.20 -3.56 -17.40
N GLU A 53 -12.20 -4.20 -18.00
CA GLU A 53 -12.07 -5.42 -18.79
C GLU A 53 -10.92 -5.33 -19.79
N LYS A 54 -9.79 -6.01 -19.52
CA LYS A 54 -8.93 -6.72 -20.50
C LYS A 54 -7.61 -7.14 -19.86
N ALA A 55 -7.57 -8.36 -19.36
CA ALA A 55 -6.34 -9.15 -19.31
C ALA A 55 -6.69 -10.65 -19.18
N VAL A 56 -7.32 -11.21 -20.21
CA VAL A 56 -7.21 -12.64 -20.48
C VAL A 56 -6.02 -12.78 -21.42
N LEU A 57 -4.86 -13.16 -20.88
CA LEU A 57 -3.86 -14.07 -21.47
C LEU A 57 -2.57 -14.04 -20.63
N GLN A 58 -2.21 -15.23 -20.14
CA GLN A 58 -0.87 -15.65 -19.67
C GLN A 58 -0.39 -15.20 -18.28
N SER A 59 -0.71 -16.00 -17.25
CA SER A 59 0.29 -16.46 -16.28
C SER A 59 -0.14 -17.80 -15.67
N SER A 60 0.38 -18.89 -16.23
CA SER A 60 0.53 -20.15 -15.50
C SER A 60 1.85 -20.10 -14.74
N GLY A 61 1.81 -19.75 -13.46
CA GLY A 61 2.99 -19.75 -12.61
C GLY A 61 2.72 -18.99 -11.31
N SER A 62 2.80 -19.72 -10.19
CA SER A 62 2.72 -19.28 -8.79
C SER A 62 1.64 -18.24 -8.48
N SER A 63 0.65 -18.64 -7.67
CA SER A 63 -0.05 -17.67 -6.81
C SER A 63 0.98 -16.68 -6.27
N PRO A 64 0.86 -15.36 -6.50
CA PRO A 64 1.72 -14.41 -5.82
C PRO A 64 1.61 -14.75 -4.34
N ASP A 65 2.75 -14.93 -3.67
CA ASP A 65 2.74 -14.97 -2.22
C ASP A 65 2.14 -13.63 -1.80
N PRO A 66 1.00 -13.62 -1.07
CA PRO A 66 0.36 -12.37 -0.74
C PRO A 66 1.39 -11.49 -0.05
N LEU A 67 1.44 -10.22 -0.47
CA LEU A 67 2.29 -9.22 0.16
C LEU A 67 2.04 -9.28 1.66
N GLN A 68 3.08 -9.09 2.47
CA GLN A 68 2.91 -9.13 3.92
C GLN A 68 2.40 -7.80 4.45
N ASP A 69 1.84 -7.83 5.65
CA ASP A 69 1.64 -6.61 6.43
C ASP A 69 2.98 -6.02 6.89
N PHE A 70 2.97 -4.72 7.20
CA PHE A 70 4.13 -3.99 7.70
C PHE A 70 3.71 -2.92 8.70
N GLY A 71 4.64 -2.53 9.56
CA GLY A 71 4.43 -1.47 10.54
C GLY A 71 4.83 -0.11 9.96
N PHE A 72 3.94 0.87 10.06
CA PHE A 72 4.22 2.26 9.69
C PHE A 72 3.56 3.23 10.67
N SER A 73 4.29 4.28 11.06
CA SER A 73 3.75 5.38 11.86
C SER A 73 4.48 6.69 11.60
N VAL A 74 3.82 7.81 11.89
CA VAL A 74 4.36 9.17 11.74
C VAL A 74 4.37 9.85 13.11
N ASP A 75 5.53 10.34 13.55
CA ASP A 75 5.72 10.85 14.92
C ASP A 75 4.89 12.14 15.18
N GLN A 76 4.75 13.02 14.19
CA GLN A 76 4.00 14.29 14.30
C GLN A 76 2.89 14.35 13.25
N CYS A 77 1.65 14.09 13.67
CA CYS A 77 0.46 14.25 12.84
C CYS A 77 -0.05 15.69 12.98
N ALA A 78 0.09 16.51 11.94
CA ALA A 78 -0.37 17.90 11.95
C ALA A 78 -0.83 18.33 10.55
N ARG A 79 -1.82 19.23 10.48
CA ARG A 79 -2.30 19.84 9.24
C ARG A 79 -1.16 20.50 8.46
N GLN A 80 -0.32 21.26 9.17
CA GLN A 80 0.91 21.82 8.62
C GLN A 80 2.02 20.78 8.77
N LEU A 81 2.25 20.02 7.70
CA LEU A 81 3.37 19.09 7.63
C LEU A 81 4.68 19.88 7.53
N LYS A 82 5.53 19.69 8.52
CA LYS A 82 6.90 20.23 8.51
C LYS A 82 7.73 19.50 7.45
N PRO A 83 8.75 20.14 6.87
CA PRO A 83 9.74 19.39 6.10
C PRO A 83 10.47 18.42 7.04
N ASN A 84 10.95 17.30 6.50
CA ASN A 84 11.75 16.32 7.22
C ASN A 84 11.03 15.66 8.41
N ILE A 85 9.78 15.20 8.21
CA ILE A 85 9.02 14.51 9.27
C ILE A 85 9.69 13.19 9.65
N ASN A 86 9.62 12.84 10.93
CA ASN A 86 10.07 11.53 11.40
C ASN A 86 8.97 10.49 11.21
N ILE A 87 9.36 9.34 10.66
CA ILE A 87 8.52 8.16 10.52
C ILE A 87 9.17 6.98 11.24
N ARG A 88 8.36 5.95 11.48
CA ARG A 88 8.85 4.61 11.85
C ARG A 88 8.27 3.62 10.88
N PHE A 89 9.13 2.81 10.29
CA PHE A 89 8.76 1.81 9.30
C PHE A 89 9.45 0.50 9.64
N GLY A 90 8.73 -0.62 9.55
CA GLY A 90 9.32 -1.94 9.79
C GLY A 90 8.63 -3.04 9.03
N MET A 91 9.42 -3.91 8.41
CA MET A 91 8.94 -5.07 7.67
C MET A 91 10.02 -6.15 7.57
N VAL A 92 9.63 -7.33 7.09
CA VAL A 92 10.56 -8.37 6.65
C VAL A 92 10.64 -8.29 5.14
N LEU A 93 11.85 -8.20 4.60
CA LEU A 93 12.06 -8.08 3.17
C LEU A 93 11.74 -9.39 2.46
N ARG A 94 10.89 -9.32 1.43
CA ARG A 94 10.61 -10.46 0.55
C ARG A 94 11.42 -10.43 -0.72
N GLU A 95 12.11 -9.32 -1.00
CA GLU A 95 12.96 -9.12 -2.17
C GLU A 95 14.23 -8.39 -1.76
N ASP A 96 15.28 -8.51 -2.58
CA ASP A 96 16.53 -7.75 -2.41
C ASP A 96 16.30 -6.27 -2.77
N ILE A 97 16.90 -5.35 -2.01
CA ILE A 97 16.73 -3.90 -2.17
C ILE A 97 18.05 -3.18 -2.43
N GLU A 98 18.80 -3.67 -3.43
CA GLU A 98 19.99 -2.98 -3.94
C GLU A 98 19.62 -1.60 -4.50
N GLN A 99 18.56 -1.55 -5.31
CA GLN A 99 17.85 -0.33 -5.67
C GLN A 99 16.42 -0.40 -5.14
N LEU A 100 15.85 0.75 -4.82
CA LEU A 100 14.50 0.84 -4.28
C LEU A 100 13.88 2.16 -4.71
N PHE A 101 12.68 2.07 -5.25
CA PHE A 101 11.91 3.19 -5.77
C PHE A 101 10.56 3.26 -5.06
N LEU A 102 10.10 4.47 -4.78
CA LEU A 102 8.79 4.75 -4.19
C LEU A 102 7.92 5.47 -5.20
N ASP A 103 6.82 4.84 -5.59
CA ASP A 103 5.75 5.49 -6.33
C ASP A 103 4.62 5.88 -5.37
N VAL A 104 4.10 7.09 -5.56
CA VAL A 104 2.98 7.61 -4.78
C VAL A 104 1.95 8.22 -5.72
N ALA A 105 0.73 7.71 -5.63
CA ALA A 105 -0.42 8.21 -6.36
C ALA A 105 -1.47 8.75 -5.39
N LEU A 106 -1.81 10.03 -5.54
CA LEU A 106 -2.81 10.73 -4.74
C LEU A 106 -4.11 10.87 -5.51
N PHE A 107 -5.20 10.45 -4.90
CA PHE A 107 -6.55 10.56 -5.43
C PHE A 107 -7.45 11.36 -4.49
N SER A 108 -8.38 12.11 -5.07
CA SER A 108 -9.54 12.63 -4.34
C SER A 108 -10.77 12.50 -5.23
N LYS A 109 -11.88 12.04 -4.65
CA LYS A 109 -13.14 11.80 -5.37
C LYS A 109 -12.96 10.94 -6.64
N GLY A 110 -12.03 9.98 -6.58
CA GLY A 110 -11.73 9.06 -7.69
C GLY A 110 -10.86 9.64 -8.82
N LEU A 111 -10.43 10.90 -8.73
CA LEU A 111 -9.53 11.52 -9.71
C LEU A 111 -8.10 11.51 -9.20
N SER A 112 -7.15 11.09 -10.04
CA SER A 112 -5.72 11.19 -9.77
C SER A 112 -5.28 12.65 -9.83
N ILE A 113 -4.78 13.19 -8.72
CA ILE A 113 -4.34 14.59 -8.60
C ILE A 113 -2.83 14.70 -8.79
N LEU A 114 -2.06 13.74 -8.26
CA LEU A 114 -0.60 13.78 -8.25
C LEU A 114 -0.08 12.35 -8.36
N ASN A 115 0.91 12.15 -9.25
CA ASN A 115 1.73 10.95 -9.28
C ASN A 115 3.19 11.38 -9.22
N PHE A 116 3.95 10.82 -8.29
CA PHE A 116 5.38 11.06 -8.20
C PHE A 116 6.12 9.76 -7.92
N SER A 117 7.36 9.70 -8.42
CA SER A 117 8.29 8.61 -8.16
C SER A 117 9.54 9.19 -7.50
N TYR A 118 10.06 8.51 -6.48
CA TYR A 118 11.23 8.93 -5.73
C TYR A 118 12.21 7.77 -5.53
N PRO A 119 13.48 7.90 -5.94
CA PRO A 119 14.49 6.88 -5.68
C PRO A 119 14.91 6.92 -4.20
N VAL A 120 14.62 5.82 -3.50
CA VAL A 120 14.93 5.60 -2.08
C VAL A 120 16.36 5.08 -1.93
N CYS A 121 16.72 4.06 -2.71
CA CYS A 121 18.07 3.48 -2.74
C CYS A 121 18.67 3.59 -4.15
N GLU A 122 19.88 4.13 -4.21
CA GLU A 122 20.67 4.31 -5.43
C GLU A 122 22.06 3.71 -5.18
N VAL A 123 22.66 3.06 -6.18
CA VAL A 123 23.92 2.30 -6.06
C VAL A 123 25.09 3.18 -5.58
N ASP A 124 25.14 4.42 -6.07
CA ASP A 124 26.26 5.34 -5.81
C ASP A 124 25.99 6.32 -4.66
N LEU A 125 24.76 6.40 -4.14
CA LEU A 125 24.38 7.34 -3.09
C LEU A 125 23.20 6.83 -2.22
N PRO A 126 23.40 5.80 -1.38
CA PRO A 126 22.32 5.28 -0.55
C PRO A 126 21.87 6.33 0.47
N LYS A 127 20.64 6.85 0.31
CA LYS A 127 20.05 7.86 1.20
C LYS A 127 19.69 7.29 2.57
N PHE A 128 19.46 5.98 2.64
CA PHE A 128 19.02 5.29 3.85
C PHE A 128 19.94 4.13 4.19
N SER A 129 20.14 3.90 5.50
CA SER A 129 21.02 2.85 6.01
C SER A 129 20.53 1.41 5.72
N PHE A 130 19.29 1.24 5.29
CA PHE A 130 18.72 -0.06 4.93
C PHE A 130 18.91 -0.42 3.45
N CYS A 131 19.49 0.46 2.62
CA CYS A 131 19.78 0.13 1.23
C CYS A 131 20.81 -1.01 1.13
N GLY A 132 20.63 -1.92 0.17
CA GLY A 132 21.49 -3.10 -0.02
C GLY A 132 21.19 -4.29 0.90
N ARG A 133 20.12 -4.21 1.72
CA ARG A 133 19.60 -5.35 2.47
C ARG A 133 19.02 -6.41 1.54
N ARG A 134 19.05 -7.66 2.01
CA ARG A 134 18.64 -8.84 1.25
C ARG A 134 17.30 -9.40 1.69
N LYS A 135 16.69 -10.19 0.82
CA LYS A 135 15.52 -11.02 1.07
C LYS A 135 15.68 -11.83 2.35
N GLY A 136 14.65 -11.79 3.20
CA GLY A 136 14.59 -12.45 4.50
C GLY A 136 15.08 -11.59 5.67
N GLU A 137 15.75 -10.47 5.43
CA GLU A 137 16.17 -9.57 6.51
C GLU A 137 15.00 -8.74 7.05
N GLN A 138 14.97 -8.51 8.36
CA GLN A 138 14.05 -7.56 8.97
C GLN A 138 14.66 -6.16 8.94
N ILE A 139 13.89 -5.19 8.46
CA ILE A 139 14.25 -3.78 8.50
C ILE A 139 13.40 -3.05 9.53
N TYR A 140 14.03 -2.13 10.25
CA TYR A 140 13.37 -1.15 11.10
C TYR A 140 14.06 0.20 10.89
N TYR A 141 13.30 1.15 10.36
CA TYR A 141 13.72 2.52 10.14
C TYR A 141 12.98 3.44 11.10
N ALA A 142 13.71 4.33 11.78
CA ALA A 142 13.15 5.39 12.59
C ALA A 142 13.97 6.66 12.36
N GLY A 143 13.40 7.63 11.66
CA GLY A 143 14.12 8.83 11.25
C GLY A 143 13.38 9.72 10.26
N PRO A 144 14.02 10.81 9.81
CA PRO A 144 13.42 11.82 8.96
C PRO A 144 13.38 11.42 7.48
N ILE A 145 12.27 11.73 6.79
CA ILE A 145 12.14 11.60 5.33
C ILE A 145 12.20 12.95 4.64
N ASN A 146 12.77 13.03 3.43
CA ASN A 146 12.94 14.30 2.70
C ASN A 146 11.64 14.84 2.06
N ASN A 147 10.56 15.02 2.83
CA ASN A 147 9.32 15.60 2.35
C ASN A 147 9.37 17.14 2.33
N PRO A 148 8.73 17.81 1.35
CA PRO A 148 8.50 19.24 1.43
C PRO A 148 7.53 19.57 2.56
N GLY A 149 7.65 20.77 3.11
CA GLY A 149 6.61 21.29 3.99
C GLY A 149 5.37 21.65 3.17
N PHE A 150 4.19 21.23 3.61
CA PHE A 150 2.93 21.59 2.97
C PHE A 150 1.77 21.60 3.96
N GLU A 151 0.68 22.25 3.58
CA GLU A 151 -0.55 22.28 4.36
C GLU A 151 -1.59 21.35 3.72
N ILE A 152 -2.08 20.37 4.49
CA ILE A 152 -3.12 19.44 4.03
C ILE A 152 -4.46 20.20 3.98
N PRO A 153 -5.10 20.35 2.81
CA PRO A 153 -6.44 20.94 2.73
C PRO A 153 -7.49 19.99 3.32
N GLU A 154 -8.62 20.53 3.76
CA GLU A 154 -9.74 19.71 4.25
C GLU A 154 -10.31 18.83 3.14
N GLY A 155 -10.60 17.57 3.47
CA GLY A 155 -11.13 16.59 2.54
C GLY A 155 -10.67 15.17 2.81
N ASP A 156 -11.17 14.27 1.95
CA ASP A 156 -10.84 12.85 1.94
C ASP A 156 -9.95 12.54 0.74
N TYR A 157 -8.80 11.94 1.03
CA TYR A 157 -7.80 11.57 0.04
C TYR A 157 -7.46 10.09 0.14
N GLN A 158 -7.29 9.45 -1.01
CA GLN A 158 -6.70 8.12 -1.10
C GLN A 158 -5.25 8.27 -1.60
N VAL A 159 -4.33 7.56 -0.99
CA VAL A 159 -2.91 7.56 -1.36
C VAL A 159 -2.49 6.12 -1.58
N LEU A 160 -2.10 5.78 -2.79
CA LEU A 160 -1.44 4.51 -3.07
C LEU A 160 0.07 4.72 -2.96
N LEU A 161 0.72 3.89 -2.16
CA LEU A 161 2.18 3.84 -2.05
C LEU A 161 2.67 2.48 -2.54
N GLU A 162 3.66 2.48 -3.43
CA GLU A 162 4.31 1.26 -3.90
C GLU A 162 5.82 1.41 -3.80
N LEU A 163 6.46 0.47 -3.10
CA LEU A 163 7.90 0.28 -3.10
C LEU A 163 8.25 -0.88 -4.02
N TYR A 164 9.16 -0.68 -4.96
CA TYR A 164 9.65 -1.72 -5.86
C TYR A 164 11.17 -1.64 -6.06
N ASN A 165 11.79 -2.79 -6.37
CA ASN A 165 13.23 -2.88 -6.58
C ASN A 165 13.63 -2.74 -8.07
N GLN A 166 14.90 -2.96 -8.39
CA GLN A 166 15.44 -2.91 -9.76
C GLN A 166 14.74 -3.86 -10.75
N ASP A 167 14.16 -4.97 -10.26
CA ASP A 167 13.47 -5.97 -11.08
C ASP A 167 11.97 -5.67 -11.20
N HIS A 168 11.52 -4.50 -10.74
CA HIS A 168 10.12 -4.12 -10.60
C HIS A 168 9.29 -5.07 -9.71
N ALA A 169 9.96 -5.81 -8.82
CA ALA A 169 9.27 -6.63 -7.84
C ALA A 169 8.76 -5.73 -6.69
N THR A 170 7.46 -5.82 -6.38
CA THR A 170 6.85 -5.07 -5.27
C THR A 170 7.45 -5.54 -3.94
N VAL A 171 8.11 -4.61 -3.24
CA VAL A 171 8.69 -4.81 -1.91
C VAL A 171 7.64 -4.53 -0.82
N ALA A 172 6.86 -3.46 -0.99
CA ALA A 172 5.74 -3.13 -0.11
C ALA A 172 4.69 -2.32 -0.88
N CYS A 173 3.41 -2.46 -0.50
CA CYS A 173 2.31 -1.71 -1.10
C CYS A 173 1.32 -1.30 -0.02
N ALA A 174 0.82 -0.07 -0.08
CA ALA A 174 -0.13 0.45 0.89
C ALA A 174 -1.23 1.26 0.21
N ASN A 175 -2.49 0.96 0.54
CA ASN A 175 -3.60 1.87 0.32
C ASN A 175 -3.85 2.68 1.59
N ALA A 176 -3.53 3.97 1.54
CA ALA A 176 -3.70 4.90 2.64
C ALA A 176 -4.89 5.83 2.41
N THR A 177 -5.56 6.18 3.50
CA THR A 177 -6.66 7.15 3.51
C THR A 177 -6.31 8.28 4.46
N VAL A 178 -6.33 9.51 3.96
CA VAL A 178 -6.17 10.73 4.75
C VAL A 178 -7.54 11.36 4.89
N LEU A 179 -8.01 11.49 6.13
CA LEU A 179 -9.27 12.12 6.49
C LEU A 179 -8.95 13.40 7.25
N TYR A 180 -9.45 14.54 6.75
CA TYR A 180 -9.32 15.82 7.44
C TYR A 180 -10.62 16.62 7.36
N SER A 181 -11.16 16.98 8.54
CA SER A 181 -12.44 17.69 8.75
C SER A 181 -12.38 18.79 9.80
#